data_AF-A0A349TFZ3-F1
#
_entry.id   AF-A0A349TFZ3-F1
#
_cell.length_a   1.000
_cell.length_b   1.000
_cell.length_c   1.000
_cell.angle_alpha   90.00
_cell.angle_beta   90.00
_cell.angle_gamma   90.00
#
_symmetry.space_group_name_H-M   'P 1'
#
loop_
_entity.id
_entity.type
_entity.pdbx_description
1 polymer ?
#
loop_
_entity_poly.entity_id
_entity_poly.type
_entity_poly.pdbx_seq_one_letter_code
_entity_poly.pdbx_strand_id
1 'polypeptide(L)'
;MDSFRFAGMSSLADGFEGSILGSLLLLNISNCAIGESQLEAIITVEGRKPYLDGPLTIDGVSCEESASEVETASFDLKLADRNLAGSSVTVGLNANALSQDGFKLSGVDGEIELERRDGLVIAKFNLGGSSRSGICSDPGQGGS
;
A
#
# COMPACT_ATOMS: atom_id res chain seq x y z
N MET A 1 -13.91 14.28 -4.53
CA MET A 1 -15.11 13.51 -4.93
C MET A 1 -14.62 12.10 -5.14
N ASP A 2 -14.94 11.21 -4.19
CA ASP A 2 -14.58 9.81 -4.31
C ASP A 2 -15.43 9.17 -5.41
N SER A 3 -14.82 8.32 -6.24
CA SER A 3 -15.51 7.69 -7.35
C SER A 3 -15.18 6.22 -7.42
N PHE A 4 -16.20 5.38 -7.55
CA PHE A 4 -16.06 3.94 -7.74
C PHE A 4 -16.83 3.53 -8.98
N ARG A 5 -16.17 2.80 -9.86
CA ARG A 5 -16.78 2.18 -11.04
C ARG A 5 -16.61 0.68 -10.93
N PHE A 6 -17.73 -0.02 -11.10
CA PHE A 6 -17.81 -1.47 -11.15
C PHE A 6 -18.28 -1.85 -12.55
N ALA A 7 -17.53 -2.71 -13.23
CA ALA A 7 -17.94 -3.30 -14.50
C ALA A 7 -17.78 -4.81 -14.38
N GLY A 8 -18.79 -5.60 -14.73
CA GLY A 8 -18.68 -7.04 -14.65
C GLY A 8 -19.81 -7.77 -15.35
N MET A 9 -19.59 -9.06 -15.57
CA MET A 9 -20.56 -9.96 -16.19
C MET A 9 -21.08 -10.94 -15.12
N SER A 10 -22.39 -11.23 -15.17
CA SER A 10 -23.13 -12.16 -14.29
C SER A 10 -23.64 -11.60 -12.94
N SER A 11 -24.38 -12.45 -12.19
CA SER A 11 -24.90 -12.14 -10.86
C SER A 11 -23.89 -12.48 -9.76
N LEU A 12 -23.80 -11.63 -8.73
CA LEU A 12 -22.87 -11.73 -7.59
C LEU A 12 -22.94 -13.05 -6.79
N ALA A 13 -24.01 -13.84 -6.92
CA ALA A 13 -24.22 -15.03 -6.10
C ALA A 13 -23.50 -16.29 -6.63
N ASP A 14 -23.32 -16.41 -7.95
CA ASP A 14 -23.01 -17.69 -8.62
C ASP A 14 -21.74 -17.69 -9.50
N GLY A 15 -20.88 -16.67 -9.38
CA GLY A 15 -19.68 -16.55 -10.22
C GLY A 15 -19.61 -15.20 -10.91
N PHE A 16 -19.27 -14.15 -10.16
CA PHE A 16 -19.08 -12.80 -10.73
C PHE A 16 -17.61 -12.59 -11.02
N GLU A 17 -17.30 -12.05 -12.19
CA GLU A 17 -15.98 -11.50 -12.49
C GLU A 17 -16.19 -10.09 -13.02
N GLY A 18 -15.49 -9.14 -12.41
CA GLY A 18 -15.58 -7.73 -12.78
C GLY A 18 -14.34 -6.96 -12.39
N SER A 19 -14.24 -5.73 -12.88
CA SER A 19 -13.20 -4.77 -12.50
C SER A 19 -13.79 -3.69 -11.59
N ILE A 20 -12.97 -3.27 -10.63
CA ILE A 20 -13.18 -2.14 -9.74
C ILE A 20 -12.12 -1.10 -10.08
N LEU A 21 -12.58 0.09 -10.41
CA LEU A 21 -11.74 1.29 -10.44
C LEU A 21 -12.27 2.23 -9.35
N GLY A 22 -11.45 2.46 -8.33
CA GLY A 22 -11.75 3.36 -7.23
C GLY A 22 -10.73 4.48 -7.14
N SER A 23 -11.18 5.71 -6.96
CA SER A 23 -10.31 6.83 -6.54
C SER A 23 -10.83 7.42 -5.24
N LEU A 24 -9.92 7.61 -4.29
CA LEU A 24 -10.16 8.21 -2.99
C LEU A 24 -9.26 9.45 -2.87
N LEU A 25 -9.89 10.60 -2.66
CA LEU A 25 -9.20 11.88 -2.54
C LEU A 25 -8.99 12.17 -1.06
N LEU A 26 -7.83 11.76 -0.55
CA LEU A 26 -7.27 12.11 0.75
C LEU A 26 -7.92 11.39 1.95
N LEU A 27 -7.12 10.60 2.64
CA LEU A 27 -7.50 9.95 3.90
C LEU A 27 -6.56 10.43 5.01
N ASN A 28 -7.12 10.69 6.19
CA ASN A 28 -6.31 10.85 7.41
C ASN A 28 -6.38 9.55 8.19
N ILE A 29 -5.24 8.87 8.35
CA ILE A 29 -5.14 7.65 9.15
C ILE A 29 -4.07 7.88 10.20
N SER A 30 -4.45 7.82 11.47
CA SER A 30 -3.52 7.84 12.61
C SER A 30 -2.46 8.96 12.52
N ASN A 31 -2.91 10.20 12.25
CA ASN A 31 -2.07 11.40 12.13
C ASN A 31 -1.12 11.43 10.91
N CYS A 32 -1.32 10.54 9.95
CA CYS A 32 -0.73 10.63 8.62
C CYS A 32 -1.75 11.17 7.62
N ALA A 33 -1.36 12.22 6.89
CA ALA A 33 -2.05 12.70 5.71
C ALA A 33 -1.68 11.79 4.53
N ILE A 34 -2.67 11.11 3.98
CA ILE A 34 -2.53 10.27 2.79
C ILE A 34 -3.04 11.07 1.60
N GLY A 35 -2.23 11.10 0.54
CA GLY A 35 -2.52 11.74 -0.73
C GLY A 35 -3.64 11.08 -1.53
N GLU A 36 -3.70 11.37 -2.82
CA GLU A 36 -4.65 10.71 -3.71
C GLU A 36 -4.35 9.21 -3.76
N SER A 37 -5.39 8.39 -3.62
CA SER A 37 -5.27 6.94 -3.65
C SER A 37 -6.13 6.38 -4.78
N GLN A 38 -5.54 5.51 -5.60
CA GLN A 38 -6.20 4.87 -6.73
C GLN A 38 -6.11 3.35 -6.58
N LEU A 39 -7.27 2.69 -6.57
CA LEU A 39 -7.40 1.24 -6.62
C LEU A 39 -7.83 0.82 -8.02
N GLU A 40 -7.02 -0.02 -8.66
CA GLU A 40 -7.38 -0.71 -9.90
C GLU A 40 -7.28 -2.20 -9.66
N ALA A 41 -8.41 -2.87 -9.47
CA ALA A 41 -8.43 -4.28 -9.10
C ALA A 41 -9.50 -5.07 -9.83
N ILE A 42 -9.20 -6.33 -10.09
CA ILE A 42 -10.18 -7.33 -10.50
C ILE A 42 -10.84 -7.86 -9.23
N ILE A 43 -12.17 -7.96 -9.26
CA ILE A 43 -12.97 -8.63 -8.26
C ILE A 43 -13.61 -9.88 -8.86
N THR A 44 -13.37 -11.03 -8.25
CA THR A 44 -13.96 -12.30 -8.64
C THR A 44 -14.71 -12.88 -7.46
N VAL A 45 -15.92 -13.39 -7.64
CA VAL A 45 -16.68 -14.08 -6.58
C VAL A 45 -16.86 -15.52 -6.98
N GLU A 46 -16.10 -16.44 -6.37
CA GLU A 46 -16.24 -17.88 -6.62
C GLU A 46 -16.79 -18.57 -5.37
N GLY A 47 -17.88 -19.34 -5.50
CA GLY A 47 -18.43 -20.09 -4.38
C GLY A 47 -18.83 -19.23 -3.17
N ARG A 48 -19.26 -17.99 -3.43
CA ARG A 48 -19.55 -16.92 -2.44
C ARG A 48 -18.33 -16.35 -1.72
N LYS A 49 -17.12 -16.54 -2.26
CA LYS A 49 -15.88 -15.93 -1.74
C LYS A 49 -15.42 -14.84 -2.71
N PRO A 50 -15.51 -13.55 -2.37
CA PRO A 50 -14.84 -12.51 -3.12
C PRO A 50 -13.33 -12.64 -3.01
N TYR A 51 -12.70 -12.49 -4.16
CA TYR A 51 -11.28 -12.34 -4.41
C TYR A 51 -11.07 -10.95 -4.99
N LEU A 52 -10.10 -10.22 -4.48
CA LEU A 52 -9.68 -8.94 -5.02
C LEU A 52 -8.19 -9.04 -5.34
N ASP A 53 -7.82 -8.74 -6.58
CA ASP A 53 -6.44 -8.75 -7.07
C ASP A 53 -6.17 -7.48 -7.88
N GLY A 54 -5.21 -6.68 -7.42
CA GLY A 54 -4.69 -5.56 -8.19
C GLY A 54 -4.00 -4.48 -7.36
N PRO A 55 -3.36 -3.52 -8.05
CA PRO A 55 -2.62 -2.45 -7.40
C PRO A 55 -3.53 -1.40 -6.74
N LEU A 56 -3.13 -1.00 -5.54
CA LEU A 56 -3.48 0.25 -4.90
C LEU A 56 -2.27 1.18 -4.96
N THR A 57 -2.41 2.33 -5.61
CA THR A 57 -1.38 3.38 -5.65
C THR A 57 -1.80 4.53 -4.76
N ILE A 58 -0.83 5.11 -4.04
CA ILE A 58 -0.99 6.27 -3.16
C ILE A 58 0.05 7.31 -3.56
N ASP A 59 -0.41 8.51 -3.90
CA ASP A 59 0.41 9.66 -4.27
C ASP A 59 0.68 10.55 -3.06
N GLY A 60 1.56 10.09 -2.19
CA GLY A 60 2.02 10.83 -1.02
C GLY A 60 1.50 10.26 0.30
N VAL A 61 2.40 10.14 1.27
CA VAL A 61 2.05 9.96 2.69
C VAL A 61 2.94 10.88 3.50
N SER A 62 2.36 11.70 4.38
CA SER A 62 3.08 12.56 5.29
C SER A 62 2.59 12.33 6.72
N CYS A 63 3.48 11.96 7.62
CA CYS A 63 3.19 11.74 9.03
C CYS A 63 3.95 12.77 9.87
N GLU A 64 3.24 13.74 10.44
CA GLU A 64 3.85 14.85 11.18
C GLU A 64 4.60 14.38 12.43
N GLU A 65 4.03 13.43 13.17
CA GLU A 65 4.61 12.95 14.44
C GLU A 65 5.97 12.25 14.27
N SER A 66 6.18 11.60 13.12
CA SER A 66 7.40 10.85 12.82
C SER A 66 8.29 11.54 11.79
N ALA A 67 7.97 12.79 11.42
CA ALA A 67 8.62 13.55 10.34
C ALA A 67 8.89 12.67 9.10
N SER A 68 7.93 11.79 8.77
CA SER A 68 8.10 10.76 7.76
C SER A 68 7.30 11.12 6.51
N GLU A 69 7.96 11.08 5.36
CA GLU A 69 7.35 11.37 4.07
C GLU A 69 7.64 10.25 3.06
N VAL A 70 6.62 9.84 2.33
CA VAL A 70 6.68 8.93 1.19
C VAL A 70 6.10 9.67 -0.01
N GLU A 71 6.82 9.73 -1.12
CA GLU A 71 6.36 10.44 -2.32
C GLU A 71 5.28 9.64 -3.06
N THR A 72 5.51 8.35 -3.27
CA THR A 72 4.53 7.45 -3.88
C THR A 72 4.68 6.07 -3.25
N ALA A 73 3.57 5.40 -3.00
CA ALA A 73 3.52 4.01 -2.58
C ALA A 73 2.58 3.20 -3.48
N SER A 74 3.04 2.07 -3.98
CA SER A 74 2.17 1.08 -4.64
C SER A 74 2.10 -0.20 -3.83
N PHE A 75 0.91 -0.78 -3.81
CA PHE A 75 0.53 -1.95 -3.02
C PHE A 75 -0.18 -2.95 -3.92
N ASP A 76 0.44 -4.08 -4.23
CA ASP A 76 -0.27 -5.19 -4.89
C ASP A 76 -1.14 -5.91 -3.87
N LEU A 77 -2.46 -5.76 -3.95
CA LEU A 77 -3.40 -6.33 -2.98
C LEU A 77 -3.94 -7.66 -3.49
N LYS A 78 -3.81 -8.70 -2.68
CA LYS A 78 -4.51 -9.98 -2.87
C LYS A 78 -5.34 -10.30 -1.64
N LEU A 79 -6.66 -10.26 -1.79
CA LEU A 79 -7.60 -10.52 -0.69
C LEU A 79 -8.57 -11.62 -1.07
N ALA A 80 -8.79 -12.58 -0.19
CA ALA A 80 -9.73 -13.67 -0.38
C ALA A 80 -10.54 -13.92 0.90
N ASP A 81 -11.83 -13.57 0.94
CA ASP A 81 -12.62 -13.87 2.13
C ASP A 81 -14.14 -13.89 1.89
N ARG A 82 -14.83 -14.89 2.47
CA ARG A 82 -16.29 -14.95 2.53
C ARG A 82 -16.90 -13.87 3.46
N ASN A 83 -16.22 -13.55 4.56
CA ASN A 83 -16.77 -12.81 5.71
C ASN A 83 -15.77 -11.80 6.36
N LEU A 84 -14.60 -11.55 5.77
CA LEU A 84 -13.49 -10.76 6.37
C LEU A 84 -12.98 -11.30 7.74
N ALA A 85 -13.27 -12.56 8.06
CA ALA A 85 -12.90 -13.21 9.32
C ALA A 85 -11.60 -14.03 9.25
N GLY A 86 -11.11 -14.30 8.04
CA GLY A 86 -9.94 -15.14 7.74
C GLY A 86 -9.06 -14.54 6.63
N SER A 87 -9.00 -13.22 6.56
CA SER A 87 -8.37 -12.51 5.45
C SER A 87 -6.85 -12.68 5.48
N SER A 88 -6.29 -13.26 4.42
CA SER A 88 -4.89 -13.07 4.04
C SER A 88 -4.79 -11.89 3.11
N VAL A 89 -3.90 -10.96 3.40
CA VAL A 89 -3.53 -9.86 2.52
C VAL A 89 -2.04 -9.95 2.28
N THR A 90 -1.64 -10.24 1.05
CA THR A 90 -0.28 -9.99 0.60
C THR A 90 -0.23 -8.61 0.00
N VAL A 91 0.78 -7.84 0.37
CA VAL A 91 1.00 -6.45 -0.04
C VAL A 91 2.42 -6.33 -0.55
N GLY A 92 2.60 -6.18 -1.86
CA GLY A 92 3.88 -5.79 -2.44
C GLY A 92 4.06 -4.28 -2.29
N LEU A 93 5.04 -3.83 -1.50
CA LEU A 93 5.32 -2.41 -1.29
C LEU A 93 6.41 -1.96 -2.27
N ASN A 94 6.14 -0.88 -3.01
CA ASN A 94 7.17 -0.06 -3.63
C ASN A 94 6.97 1.39 -3.20
N ALA A 95 7.94 1.93 -2.46
CA ALA A 95 7.94 3.32 -2.03
C ALA A 95 9.18 4.04 -2.54
N ASN A 96 8.98 5.21 -3.15
CA ASN A 96 10.07 6.07 -3.61
C ASN A 96 10.32 7.19 -2.60
N ALA A 97 11.60 7.58 -2.48
CA ALA A 97 12.01 8.76 -1.74
C ALA A 97 11.47 8.84 -0.29
N LEU A 98 11.63 7.75 0.48
CA LEU A 98 11.27 7.76 1.89
C LEU A 98 12.24 8.66 2.66
N SER A 99 11.71 9.63 3.41
CA SER A 99 12.50 10.43 4.33
C SER A 99 11.96 10.34 5.76
N GLN A 100 12.85 10.28 6.74
CA GLN A 100 12.53 10.24 8.17
C GLN A 100 13.71 10.83 8.95
N ASP A 101 13.47 11.85 9.79
CA ASP A 101 14.49 12.43 10.70
C ASP A 101 15.85 12.72 10.05
N GLY A 102 15.86 13.23 8.82
CA GLY A 102 17.07 13.55 8.06
C GLY A 102 17.71 12.36 7.31
N PHE A 103 17.24 11.14 7.52
CA PHE A 103 17.57 10.00 6.67
C PHE A 103 16.72 10.03 5.40
N LYS A 104 17.37 9.78 4.26
CA LYS A 104 16.71 9.66 2.95
C LYS A 104 17.06 8.31 2.34
N LEU A 105 16.04 7.53 2.04
CA LEU A 105 16.14 6.28 1.28
C LEU A 105 15.66 6.57 -0.14
N SER A 106 16.38 6.05 -1.13
CA SER A 106 15.99 6.19 -2.54
C SER A 106 14.76 5.36 -2.86
N GLY A 107 14.58 4.26 -2.14
CA GLY A 107 13.35 3.50 -2.17
C GLY A 107 13.33 2.35 -1.17
N VAL A 108 12.12 1.89 -0.90
CA VAL A 108 11.83 0.68 -0.13
C VAL A 108 11.02 -0.24 -1.03
N ASP A 109 11.43 -1.50 -1.11
CA ASP A 109 10.72 -2.54 -1.82
C ASP A 109 10.54 -3.75 -0.92
N GLY A 110 9.46 -4.49 -1.07
CA GLY A 110 9.29 -5.72 -0.30
C GLY A 110 7.87 -6.22 -0.24
N GLU A 111 7.65 -7.19 0.63
CA GLU A 111 6.37 -7.84 0.82
C GLU A 111 5.94 -7.79 2.28
N ILE A 112 4.64 -7.52 2.48
CA ILE A 112 3.99 -7.60 3.77
C ILE A 112 2.87 -8.64 3.64
N GLU A 113 2.95 -9.70 4.43
CA GLU A 113 1.86 -10.66 4.58
C GLU A 113 1.10 -10.36 5.87
N LEU A 114 -0.20 -10.11 5.76
CA LEU A 114 -1.11 -9.97 6.88
C LEU A 114 -2.07 -11.16 6.88
N GLU A 115 -2.10 -11.92 7.96
CA GLU A 115 -3.06 -13.01 8.16
C GLU A 115 -3.91 -12.69 9.38
N ARG A 116 -5.24 -12.62 9.20
CA ARG A 116 -6.17 -12.59 10.32
C ARG A 116 -6.74 -13.98 10.56
N ARG A 117 -6.63 -14.50 11.78
CA ARG A 117 -7.22 -15.77 12.20
C ARG A 117 -7.71 -15.69 13.64
N ASP A 118 -8.97 -16.06 13.87
CA ASP A 118 -9.58 -16.11 15.21
C ASP A 118 -9.44 -14.81 16.02
N GLY A 119 -9.52 -13.66 15.33
CA GLY A 119 -9.38 -12.32 15.92
C GLY A 119 -7.92 -11.86 16.13
N LEU A 120 -6.94 -12.72 15.85
CA LEU A 120 -5.52 -12.39 15.88
C LEU A 120 -5.05 -11.95 14.49
N VAL A 121 -4.22 -10.90 14.42
CA VAL A 121 -3.57 -10.43 13.19
C VAL A 121 -2.08 -10.75 13.28
N ILE A 122 -1.59 -11.58 12.37
CA ILE A 122 -0.17 -11.88 12.18
C ILE A 122 0.31 -11.01 11.01
N ALA A 123 1.41 -10.29 11.21
CA ALA A 123 2.06 -9.53 10.16
C ALA A 123 3.49 -10.04 9.97
N LYS A 124 3.85 -10.43 8.75
CA LYS A 124 5.23 -10.74 8.36
C LYS A 124 5.71 -9.68 7.39
N PHE A 125 6.92 -9.20 7.61
CA PHE A 125 7.54 -8.15 6.81
C PHE A 125 8.83 -8.68 6.21
N ASN A 126 8.96 -8.61 4.90
CA ASN A 126 10.19 -8.87 4.16
C ASN A 126 10.50 -7.63 3.31
N LEU A 127 11.22 -6.67 3.91
CA LEU A 127 11.47 -5.36 3.32
C LEU A 127 12.96 -5.19 3.02
N GLY A 128 13.25 -4.75 1.80
CA GLY A 128 14.53 -4.23 1.34
C GLY A 128 14.51 -2.72 1.26
N GLY A 129 15.63 -2.08 1.58
CA GLY A 129 15.80 -0.64 1.44
C GLY A 129 17.09 -0.34 0.69
N SER A 130 17.02 0.61 -0.24
CA SER A 130 18.21 1.17 -0.88
C SER A 130 18.41 2.62 -0.44
N SER A 131 19.64 2.98 -0.10
CA SER A 131 20.03 4.37 0.04
C SER A 131 20.84 4.79 -1.17
N ARG A 132 20.54 5.96 -1.73
CA ARG A 132 21.54 6.68 -2.51
C ARG A 132 22.46 7.34 -1.50
N SER A 133 23.69 6.84 -1.41
CA SER A 133 24.77 7.51 -0.67
C SER A 133 25.03 8.87 -1.33
N GLY A 134 24.28 9.88 -0.88
CA GLY A 134 24.67 11.27 -1.03
C GLY A 134 25.91 11.44 -0.17
N ILE A 135 27.04 11.64 -0.84
CA ILE A 135 28.35 11.93 -0.26
C ILE A 135 28.15 12.80 0.98
N CYS A 136 28.46 12.24 2.16
CA CYS A 136 28.76 13.06 3.32
C CYS A 136 30.04 13.81 2.95
N SER A 137 29.90 14.97 2.31
CA SER A 137 31.00 15.92 2.16
C SER A 137 31.30 16.43 3.55
N ASP A 138 32.30 15.81 4.17
CA ASP A 138 32.94 16.27 5.40
C ASP A 138 33.26 17.77 5.26
N PRO A 139 32.60 18.68 6.00
CA PRO A 139 32.95 20.09 6.01
C PRO A 139 34.16 20.26 6.93
N GLY A 140 35.30 19.67 6.55
CA GLY A 140 36.31 19.29 7.54
C GLY A 140 37.77 19.35 7.14
N GLN A 141 38.17 19.91 5.99
CA GLN A 141 39.58 20.22 5.74
C GLN A 141 39.76 21.56 5.02
N GLY A 142 39.63 22.62 5.80
CA GLY A 142 40.21 23.92 5.50
C GLY A 142 41.14 24.33 6.65
N GLY A 143 42.45 24.39 6.37
CA GLY A 143 43.48 24.90 7.28
C GLY A 143 44.69 23.98 7.34
N SER A 144 45.92 24.38 7.03
CA SER A 144 46.49 25.67 6.62
C SER A 144 47.77 25.39 5.83
#